data_AF-A0A945HF86-F1
#
_entry.id   AF-A0A945HF86-F1
#
_cell.length_a   1.000
_cell.length_b   1.000
_cell.length_c   1.000
_cell.angle_alpha   90.00
_cell.angle_beta   90.00
_cell.angle_gamma   90.00
#
_symmetry.space_group_name_H-M   'P 1'
#
loop_
_entity.id
_entity.type
_entity.pdbx_description
1 polymer ?
#
loop_
_entity_poly.entity_id
_entity_poly.type
_entity_poly.pdbx_seq_one_letter_code
_entity_poly.pdbx_strand_id
1 'polypeptide(L)'
;PGTVPLCGNSIGTDRRFLVRWLPEVDGFLHYRSVDVTSIKELARRWHPEVVRSAPEKSGGHRALDDIHESLVELRHYRQHLFPKQTP
;
A
#
# COMPACT_ATOMS: atom_id res chain seq x y z
N PRO A 1 1.29 18.57 10.69
CA PRO A 1 0.71 17.28 11.18
C PRO A 1 -0.61 16.98 10.46
N GLY A 2 -0.90 15.71 10.20
CA GLY A 2 -2.18 15.30 9.64
C GLY A 2 -2.33 15.50 8.12
N THR A 3 -1.25 15.65 7.34
CA THR A 3 -1.35 15.78 5.88
C THR A 3 -0.98 14.51 5.13
N VAL A 4 -0.09 13.69 5.70
CA VAL A 4 0.43 12.47 5.07
C VAL A 4 -0.34 11.24 5.57
N PRO A 5 -1.01 10.46 4.68
CA PRO A 5 -1.65 9.21 5.07
C PRO A 5 -0.64 8.11 5.37
N LEU A 6 -1.03 7.13 6.18
CA LEU A 6 -0.23 5.91 6.36
C LEU A 6 -0.39 4.99 5.14
N CYS A 7 0.72 4.47 4.61
CA CYS A 7 0.74 3.74 3.35
C CYS A 7 1.42 2.36 3.50
N GLY A 8 0.90 1.34 2.82
CA GLY A 8 1.52 0.01 2.73
C GLY A 8 0.52 -1.07 2.35
N ASN A 9 0.93 -2.34 2.42
CA ASN A 9 0.02 -3.48 2.26
C ASN A 9 -0.68 -3.83 3.58
N SER A 10 -2.00 -4.00 3.55
CA SER A 10 -2.77 -4.42 4.74
C SER A 10 -2.56 -3.51 5.96
N ILE A 11 -2.31 -2.24 5.67
CA ILE A 11 -1.74 -1.23 6.57
C ILE A 11 -2.66 -0.87 7.75
N GLY A 12 -3.93 -1.28 7.70
CA GLY A 12 -4.84 -1.17 8.83
C GLY A 12 -4.35 -1.91 10.08
N THR A 13 -3.55 -2.97 9.93
CA THR A 13 -2.95 -3.69 11.07
C THR A 13 -1.87 -2.86 11.75
N ASP A 14 -0.95 -2.30 10.97
CA ASP A 14 0.11 -1.42 11.42
C ASP A 14 -0.48 -0.16 12.08
N ARG A 15 -1.54 0.43 11.49
CA ARG A 15 -2.27 1.55 12.11
C ARG A 15 -2.74 1.22 13.53
N ARG A 16 -3.35 0.05 13.74
CA ARG A 16 -3.79 -0.38 15.08
C ARG A 16 -2.62 -0.52 16.06
N PHE A 17 -1.46 -0.94 15.57
CA PHE A 17 -0.25 -1.00 16.38
C PHE A 17 0.24 0.41 16.75
N LEU A 18 0.30 1.34 15.79
CA LEU A 18 0.71 2.72 16.02
C LEU A 18 -0.22 3.43 17.02
N VAL A 19 -1.54 3.31 16.86
CA VAL A 19 -2.53 3.90 17.78
C VAL A 19 -2.27 3.47 19.23
N ARG A 20 -1.91 2.20 19.46
CA ARG A 20 -1.71 1.66 20.80
C ARG A 20 -0.33 1.96 21.38
N TRP A 21 0.72 1.85 20.56
CA TRP A 21 2.10 1.79 21.04
C TRP A 21 2.95 2.99 20.65
N LEU A 22 2.56 3.73 19.60
CA LEU A 22 3.27 4.90 19.08
C LEU A 22 2.26 6.04 18.76
N PRO A 23 1.49 6.52 19.75
CA PRO A 23 0.40 7.48 19.54
C PRO A 23 0.86 8.83 19.00
N GLU A 24 2.09 9.27 19.32
CA GLU A 24 2.68 10.49 18.76
C GLU A 24 2.90 10.38 17.24
N VAL A 25 3.31 9.19 16.76
CA VAL A 25 3.48 8.91 15.33
C VAL A 25 2.11 8.87 14.65
N ASP A 26 1.13 8.20 15.25
CA ASP A 26 -0.24 8.16 14.72
C ASP A 26 -0.84 9.56 14.62
N GLY A 27 -0.68 10.39 15.66
CA GLY A 27 -1.16 11.78 15.70
C GLY A 27 -0.45 12.72 14.73
N PHE A 28 0.75 12.37 14.26
CA PHE A 28 1.42 13.10 13.18
C PHE A 28 0.82 12.80 11.79
N LEU A 29 0.28 11.60 11.59
CA LEU A 29 -0.25 11.12 10.32
C LEU A 29 -1.71 11.58 10.12
N HIS A 30 -2.16 11.66 8.86
CA HIS A 30 -3.57 11.85 8.55
C HIS A 30 -4.38 10.59 8.88
N TYR A 31 -5.68 10.71 9.21
CA TYR A 31 -6.52 9.56 9.58
C TYR A 31 -6.72 8.53 8.46
N ARG A 32 -6.64 8.97 7.20
CA ARG A 32 -6.76 8.07 6.03
C ARG A 32 -5.52 7.20 5.87
N SER A 33 -5.73 6.06 5.23
CA SER A 33 -4.67 5.16 4.81
C SER A 33 -4.72 4.92 3.31
N VAL A 34 -3.56 4.69 2.70
CA VAL A 34 -3.44 4.18 1.34
C VAL A 34 -3.03 2.70 1.44
N ASP A 35 -4.01 1.82 1.29
CA ASP A 35 -3.79 0.38 1.41
C ASP A 35 -3.65 -0.26 0.02
N VAL A 36 -2.44 -0.72 -0.29
CA VAL A 36 -2.11 -1.37 -1.56
C VAL A 36 -2.86 -2.70 -1.72
N THR A 37 -3.13 -3.41 -0.62
CA THR A 37 -3.89 -4.67 -0.64
C THR A 37 -5.34 -4.43 -1.04
N SER A 38 -5.92 -3.26 -0.72
CA SER A 38 -7.27 -2.92 -1.21
C SER A 38 -7.31 -2.84 -2.73
N ILE A 39 -6.29 -2.22 -3.35
CA ILE A 39 -6.18 -2.14 -4.82
C ILE A 39 -5.96 -3.52 -5.42
N LYS A 40 -5.08 -4.34 -4.83
CA LYS A 40 -4.88 -5.74 -5.25
C LYS A 40 -6.18 -6.53 -5.24
N GLU A 41 -6.99 -6.41 -4.19
CA GLU A 41 -8.24 -7.17 -4.08
C GLU A 41 -9.28 -6.73 -5.12
N LEU A 42 -9.32 -5.44 -5.47
CA LEU A 42 -10.13 -4.95 -6.59
C LEU A 42 -9.58 -5.47 -7.93
N ALA A 43 -8.28 -5.36 -8.15
CA ALA A 43 -7.59 -5.87 -9.34
C ALA A 43 -7.85 -7.36 -9.54
N ARG A 44 -7.79 -8.17 -8.48
CA ARG A 44 -8.04 -9.62 -8.52
C ARG A 44 -9.44 -9.97 -9.02
N ARG A 45 -10.44 -9.11 -8.77
CA ARG A 45 -11.84 -9.32 -9.15
C ARG A 45 -12.18 -8.73 -10.52
N TRP A 46 -11.60 -7.58 -10.85
CA TRP A 46 -11.97 -6.85 -12.07
C TRP A 46 -11.01 -7.14 -13.23
N HIS A 47 -9.73 -7.36 -12.93
CA HIS A 47 -8.62 -7.50 -13.89
C HIS A 47 -7.58 -8.53 -13.40
N PRO A 48 -7.96 -9.82 -13.26
CA PRO A 48 -7.10 -10.85 -12.67
C PRO A 48 -5.76 -11.02 -13.41
N GLU A 49 -5.70 -10.70 -14.70
CA GLU A 49 -4.48 -10.65 -15.51
C GLU A 49 -3.46 -9.64 -15.00
N VAL A 50 -3.90 -8.50 -14.47
CA VAL A 50 -3.00 -7.47 -13.91
C VAL A 50 -2.37 -7.96 -12.61
N VAL A 51 -3.08 -8.75 -11.82
CA VAL A 51 -2.50 -9.37 -10.61
C VAL A 51 -1.47 -10.43 -10.99
N ARG A 52 -1.75 -11.23 -12.03
CA ARG A 52 -0.80 -12.25 -12.52
C ARG A 52 0.48 -11.66 -13.11
N SER A 53 0.42 -10.44 -13.65
CA SER A 53 1.60 -9.73 -14.17
C SER A 53 2.34 -8.90 -13.12
N ALA A 54 1.86 -8.87 -11.86
CA ALA A 54 2.52 -8.14 -10.80
C ALA A 54 3.87 -8.80 -10.43
N PRO A 55 4.90 -8.02 -10.05
CA PRO A 55 6.19 -8.56 -9.66
C PRO A 55 6.08 -9.54 -8.48
N GLU A 56 6.85 -10.62 -8.52
CA GLU A 56 6.94 -11.55 -7.41
C GLU A 56 7.59 -10.88 -6.19
N LYS A 57 7.09 -11.21 -5.00
CA LYS A 57 7.67 -10.75 -3.74
C LYS A 57 8.91 -11.58 -3.44
N SER A 58 10.00 -10.91 -3.08
CA SER A 58 11.30 -11.53 -2.83
C SER A 58 11.35 -12.28 -1.48
N GLY A 59 10.39 -12.01 -0.58
CA GLY A 59 10.20 -12.78 0.66
C GLY A 59 11.26 -12.53 1.72
N GLY A 60 11.97 -11.40 1.66
CA GLY A 60 13.04 -11.04 2.61
C GLY A 60 12.55 -10.80 4.05
N HIS A 61 11.25 -10.59 4.26
CA HIS A 61 10.58 -10.37 5.56
C HIS A 61 11.23 -9.31 6.46
N ARG A 62 12.06 -8.41 5.90
CA ARG A 62 12.55 -7.22 6.59
C ARG A 62 11.61 -6.07 6.27
N ALA A 63 11.30 -5.27 7.28
CA ALA A 63 10.37 -4.15 7.13
C ALA A 63 10.73 -3.20 5.96
N LEU A 64 12.02 -2.93 5.74
CA LEU A 64 12.47 -2.08 4.63
C LEU A 64 12.19 -2.70 3.27
N ASP A 65 12.44 -4.01 3.13
CA ASP A 65 12.22 -4.74 1.89
C ASP A 65 10.71 -4.84 1.60
N ASP A 66 9.90 -5.11 2.62
CA ASP A 66 8.43 -5.19 2.51
C ASP A 66 7.81 -3.84 2.08
N ILE A 67 8.34 -2.70 2.55
CA ILE A 67 7.89 -1.36 2.11
C ILE A 67 8.29 -1.10 0.65
N HIS A 68 9.49 -1.51 0.23
CA HIS A 68 9.89 -1.41 -1.17
C HIS A 68 9.02 -2.27 -2.08
N GLU A 69 8.69 -3.49 -1.68
CA GLU A 69 7.78 -4.37 -2.40
C GLU A 69 6.37 -3.76 -2.50
N SER A 70 5.85 -3.17 -1.42
CA SER A 70 4.57 -2.46 -1.41
C SER A 70 4.55 -1.31 -2.43
N LEU A 71 5.65 -0.55 -2.53
CA LEU A 71 5.79 0.55 -3.48
C LEU A 71 5.84 0.05 -4.93
N VAL A 72 6.57 -1.03 -5.20
CA VAL A 72 6.66 -1.66 -6.53
C VAL A 72 5.29 -2.21 -6.96
N GLU A 73 4.59 -2.90 -6.07
CA GLU A 73 3.23 -3.41 -6.28
C GLU A 73 2.25 -2.26 -6.63
N LEU A 74 2.29 -1.15 -5.87
CA LEU A 74 1.44 0.01 -6.16
C LEU A 74 1.79 0.69 -7.49
N ARG A 75 3.07 0.78 -7.86
CA ARG A 75 3.49 1.31 -9.16
C ARG A 75 2.93 0.47 -10.31
N HIS A 76 2.98 -0.85 -10.18
CA HIS A 76 2.37 -1.77 -11.15
C HIS A 76 0.88 -1.50 -11.32
N TYR A 77 0.13 -1.42 -10.21
CA TYR A 77 -1.30 -1.13 -10.28
C TYR A 77 -1.62 0.26 -10.84
N ARG A 78 -0.83 1.28 -10.49
CA ARG A 78 -0.99 2.63 -11.07
C ARG A 78 -0.87 2.63 -12.58
N GLN A 79 0.05 1.85 -13.14
CA GLN A 79 0.30 1.80 -14.58
C GLN A 79 -0.78 1.04 -15.35
N HIS A 80 -1.39 0.03 -14.75
CA HIS A 80 -2.27 -0.90 -15.46
C HIS A 80 -3.77 -0.71 -15.17
N LEU A 81 -4.15 -0.14 -14.02
CA LEU A 81 -5.56 -0.01 -13.61
C LEU A 81 -6.10 1.41 -13.69
N PHE A 82 -5.23 2.42 -13.62
CA PHE A 82 -5.66 3.82 -13.56
C PHE A 82 -5.42 4.51 -14.90
N PRO A 83 -6.27 5.49 -15.27
CA PRO A 83 -6.05 6.30 -16.46
C PRO A 83 -4.66 6.93 -16.45
N LYS A 84 -4.03 7.00 -17.62
CA LYS A 84 -2.80 7.76 -17.78
C LYS A 84 -3.08 9.20 -17.41
N GLN A 85 -2.26 9.77 -16.54
CA GLN A 85 -2.32 11.19 -16.24
C GLN A 85 -1.97 11.94 -17.54
N THR A 86 -2.96 12.62 -18.11
CA THR A 86 -2.72 13.61 -19.16
C THR A 86 -1.95 14.77 -18.52
N PRO A 87 -0.85 15.24 -19.11
CA PRO A 87 -0.09 16.36 -18.57
C PRO A 87 -0.93 17.63 -18.43
#